data_AF-A0AAV3PYA8-F1
#
_entry.id   AF-A0AAV3PYA8-F1
#
_cell.length_a   1.000
_cell.length_b   1.000
_cell.length_c   1.000
_cell.angle_alpha   90.00
_cell.angle_beta   90.00
_cell.angle_gamma   90.00
#
_symmetry.space_group_name_H-M   'P 1'
#
loop_
_entity.id
_entity.type
_entity.pdbx_description
1 polymer ?
#
loop_
_entity_poly.entity_id
_entity_poly.type
_entity_poly.pdbx_seq_one_letter_code
_entity_poly.pdbx_strand_id
1 'polypeptide(L)'
;MDCFTTLLQVQGRFEFHPQCEEIGLTKLNFADDLFVLSAATEKSMKLIRRVLKEFGEISRLHSNLTKSTSYFIGMKDQEATRLSGILDIPIAEISVKYLEIPLTTKQIKAADCKILLEKIKGKINSWGSKFLSFARRLVLIQAVMFYIYNYWCQVVFLPKQVIKEVESMFNSFPWKGVDSGRFLPKVSWKQATLRRKRVELA
;
A
#
# COMPACT_ATOMS: atom_id res chain seq x y z
N MET A 1 20.33 14.68 4.69
CA MET A 1 19.12 14.78 5.53
C MET A 1 18.23 15.84 4.93
N ASP A 2 16.92 15.61 4.88
CA ASP A 2 15.99 16.62 4.38
C ASP A 2 15.70 17.69 5.46
N CYS A 3 15.32 18.88 5.02
CA CYS A 3 15.14 20.05 5.89
C CYS A 3 14.16 19.79 7.05
N PHE A 4 13.10 19.02 6.79
CA PHE A 4 12.10 18.68 7.80
C PHE A 4 12.65 17.78 8.92
N THR A 5 13.48 16.78 8.61
CA THR A 5 14.11 15.95 9.66
C THR A 5 15.13 16.75 10.45
N THR A 6 15.86 17.66 9.80
CA THR A 6 16.74 18.59 10.51
C THR A 6 15.97 19.48 11.48
N LEU A 7 14.82 20.02 11.08
CA LEU A 7 13.95 20.82 11.97
C LEU A 7 13.45 20.00 13.16
N LEU A 8 13.05 18.74 12.95
CA LEU A 8 12.65 17.83 14.04
C LEU A 8 13.79 17.54 15.03
N GLN A 9 15.01 17.37 14.55
CA GLN A 9 16.17 17.03 15.39
C GLN A 9 16.76 18.24 16.12
N VAL A 10 16.81 19.41 15.45
CA VAL A 10 17.42 20.64 15.99
C VAL A 10 16.57 21.25 17.11
N GLN A 11 15.25 21.10 17.08
CA GLN A 11 14.36 21.73 18.05
C GLN A 11 14.14 20.95 19.36
N GLY A 12 14.84 19.83 19.55
CA GLY A 12 14.88 19.09 20.82
C GLY A 12 14.09 17.78 20.82
N ARG A 13 14.61 16.81 21.61
CA ARG A 13 14.24 15.39 21.78
C ARG A 13 12.87 14.99 21.20
N PHE A 14 12.84 14.76 19.89
CA PHE A 14 11.77 14.01 19.25
C PHE A 14 11.69 12.63 19.92
N GLU A 15 10.53 12.30 20.49
CA GLU A 15 10.31 10.98 21.07
C GLU A 15 9.79 10.07 19.96
N PHE A 16 10.55 9.02 19.67
CA PHE A 16 10.18 8.04 18.66
C PHE A 16 8.97 7.24 19.12
N HIS A 17 8.17 6.79 18.16
CA HIS A 17 7.24 5.71 18.44
C HIS A 17 8.04 4.48 18.94
N PRO A 18 7.59 3.72 19.96
CA PRO A 18 8.38 2.65 20.58
C PRO A 18 8.90 1.60 19.59
N GLN A 19 8.16 1.34 18.51
CA GLN A 19 8.55 0.38 17.45
C GLN A 19 9.43 1.00 16.34
N CYS A 20 9.67 2.30 16.38
CA CYS A 20 10.39 3.05 15.35
C CYS A 20 11.73 3.60 15.84
N GLU A 21 12.01 3.52 17.15
CA GLU A 21 13.23 4.04 17.76
C GLU A 21 14.48 3.36 17.23
N GLU A 22 14.48 2.02 17.13
CA GLU A 22 15.63 1.25 16.64
C GLU A 22 16.01 1.60 15.19
N ILE A 23 14.99 1.87 14.36
CA ILE A 23 15.17 2.21 12.94
C ILE A 23 15.43 3.72 12.77
N GLY A 24 15.21 4.53 13.81
CA GLY A 24 15.22 5.99 13.72
C GLY A 24 14.14 6.54 12.78
N LEU A 25 13.02 5.81 12.63
CA LEU A 25 11.97 6.18 11.68
C LEU A 25 11.11 7.32 12.25
N THR A 26 11.26 8.50 11.67
CA THR A 26 10.51 9.71 12.05
C THR A 26 9.32 9.99 11.14
N LYS A 27 9.42 9.58 9.86
CA LYS A 27 8.43 9.88 8.83
C LYS A 27 8.51 8.95 7.63
N LEU A 28 7.44 8.92 6.84
CA LEU A 28 7.37 8.31 5.52
C LEU A 28 6.82 9.34 4.52
N ASN A 29 7.56 9.56 3.44
CA ASN A 29 7.21 10.55 2.42
C ASN A 29 7.02 9.84 1.07
N PHE A 30 5.92 10.13 0.38
CA PHE A 30 5.76 9.79 -1.02
C PHE A 30 4.96 10.86 -1.75
N ALA A 31 5.56 11.47 -2.77
CA ALA A 31 4.99 12.62 -3.48
C ALA A 31 4.49 13.70 -2.50
N ASP A 32 3.19 13.92 -2.44
CA ASP A 32 2.50 14.88 -1.56
C ASP A 32 2.04 14.29 -0.21
N ASP A 33 2.09 12.96 -0.04
CA ASP A 33 1.69 12.27 1.18
C ASP A 33 2.85 12.20 2.20
N LEU A 34 2.63 12.75 3.39
CA LEU A 34 3.54 12.76 4.53
C LEU A 34 2.92 12.05 5.73
N PHE A 35 3.55 10.98 6.21
CA PHE A 35 3.26 10.36 7.50
C PHE A 35 4.35 10.73 8.48
N VAL A 36 3.97 11.24 9.65
CA VAL A 36 4.90 11.51 10.76
C VAL A 36 4.64 10.48 11.86
N LEU A 37 5.68 9.78 12.30
CA LEU A 37 5.60 8.73 13.31
C LEU A 37 6.34 9.16 14.58
N SER A 38 5.62 9.47 15.64
CA SER A 38 6.19 9.88 16.93
C SER A 38 5.53 9.15 18.11
N ALA A 39 6.12 9.29 19.29
CA ALA A 39 5.42 8.97 20.53
C ALA A 39 4.17 9.86 20.67
N ALA A 40 3.11 9.31 21.25
CA ALA A 40 1.87 10.02 21.54
C ALA A 40 1.99 10.81 22.85
N THR A 41 2.90 11.79 22.88
CA THR A 41 3.11 12.67 24.02
C THR A 41 2.80 14.12 23.65
N GLU A 42 2.37 14.91 24.65
CA GLU A 42 2.07 16.32 24.45
C GLU A 42 3.27 17.12 23.90
N LYS A 43 4.49 16.77 24.33
CA LYS A 43 5.73 17.37 23.83
C LYS A 43 5.91 17.11 22.34
N SER A 44 5.75 15.85 21.92
CA SER A 44 5.88 15.44 20.52
C SER A 44 4.83 16.09 19.63
N MET A 45 3.57 16.17 20.08
CA MET A 45 2.49 16.82 19.32
C MET A 45 2.77 18.32 19.12
N LYS A 46 3.20 19.03 20.18
CA LYS A 46 3.58 20.45 20.10
C LYS A 46 4.76 20.67 19.16
N LEU A 47 5.76 19.78 19.21
CA LEU A 47 6.92 19.82 18.32
C LEU A 47 6.51 19.63 16.87
N ILE A 48 5.71 18.61 16.56
CA ILE A 48 5.25 18.32 15.19
C ILE A 48 4.46 19.51 14.63
N ARG A 49 3.51 20.06 15.39
CA ARG A 49 2.74 21.24 14.96
C ARG A 49 3.64 22.43 14.63
N ARG A 50 4.63 22.69 15.48
CA ARG A 50 5.58 23.79 15.27
C ARG A 50 6.42 23.56 14.02
N VAL A 51 6.99 22.37 13.86
CA VAL A 51 7.82 22.03 12.70
C VAL A 51 7.02 22.08 11.40
N LEU A 52 5.78 21.60 11.38
CA LEU A 52 4.90 21.73 10.21
C LEU A 52 4.64 23.20 9.84
N LYS A 53 4.43 24.05 10.84
CA LYS A 53 4.21 25.49 10.61
C LYS A 53 5.46 26.17 10.07
N GLU A 54 6.60 25.99 10.72
CA GLU A 54 7.87 26.60 10.34
C GLU A 54 8.35 26.08 8.98
N PHE A 55 8.24 24.77 8.74
CA PHE A 55 8.52 24.21 7.43
C PHE A 55 7.62 24.83 6.35
N GLY A 56 6.33 25.03 6.62
CA GLY A 56 5.42 25.71 5.70
C GLY A 56 5.76 27.18 5.46
N GLU A 57 6.26 27.89 6.47
CA GLU A 57 6.71 29.28 6.34
C GLU A 57 7.98 29.39 5.47
N ILE A 58 8.94 28.48 5.67
CA ILE A 58 10.22 28.45 4.94
C ILE A 58 10.01 27.97 3.50
N SER A 59 9.33 26.82 3.33
CA SER A 59 9.18 26.17 2.03
C SER A 59 8.01 26.70 1.20
N ARG A 60 7.10 27.48 1.82
CA ARG A 60 5.79 27.85 1.26
C ARG A 60 4.87 26.66 0.96
N LEU A 61 5.18 25.48 1.47
CA LEU A 61 4.34 24.28 1.38
C LEU A 61 3.55 24.09 2.67
N HIS A 62 2.29 24.49 2.65
CA HIS A 62 1.42 24.35 3.82
C HIS A 62 0.71 23.00 3.83
N SER A 63 0.69 22.33 4.99
CA SER A 63 -0.08 21.12 5.19
C SER A 63 -1.58 21.41 5.06
N ASN A 64 -2.28 20.55 4.31
CA ASN A 64 -3.73 20.64 4.20
C ASN A 64 -4.38 19.95 5.41
N LEU A 65 -4.74 20.74 6.43
CA LEU A 65 -5.34 20.22 7.67
C LEU A 65 -6.68 19.51 7.44
N THR A 66 -7.43 19.89 6.40
CA THR A 66 -8.70 19.23 6.05
C THR A 66 -8.50 17.82 5.51
N LYS A 67 -7.39 17.57 4.80
CA LYS A 67 -7.01 16.24 4.31
C LYS A 67 -6.16 15.46 5.31
N SER A 68 -5.57 16.15 6.28
CA SER A 68 -4.72 15.54 7.28
C SER A 68 -5.55 14.84 8.34
N THR A 69 -5.07 13.69 8.81
CA THR A 69 -5.73 12.88 9.82
C THR A 69 -4.69 12.38 10.82
N SER A 70 -5.10 12.22 12.07
CA SER A 70 -4.27 11.71 13.16
C SER A 70 -4.75 10.34 13.59
N TYR A 71 -3.79 9.47 13.90
CA TYR A 71 -4.02 8.09 14.29
C TYR A 71 -3.30 7.82 15.60
N PHE A 72 -4.05 7.31 16.57
CA PHE A 72 -3.56 7.02 17.90
C PHE A 72 -3.77 5.53 18.19
N ILE A 73 -2.70 4.84 18.54
CA ILE A 73 -2.71 3.39 18.74
C ILE A 73 -2.43 3.07 20.21
N GLY A 74 -3.25 2.21 20.81
CA GLY A 74 -3.00 1.69 22.16
C GLY A 74 -3.23 2.70 23.29
N MET A 75 -4.07 3.73 23.07
CA MET A 75 -4.40 4.72 24.08
C MET A 75 -5.91 4.92 24.26
N LYS A 76 -6.31 5.58 25.35
CA LYS A 76 -7.71 5.90 25.66
C LYS A 76 -8.21 7.06 24.78
N ASP A 77 -9.47 7.00 24.35
CA ASP A 77 -10.08 8.00 23.46
C ASP A 77 -10.03 9.43 24.01
N GLN A 78 -10.18 9.59 25.33
CA GLN A 78 -10.09 10.91 25.99
C GLN A 78 -8.71 11.54 25.80
N GLU A 79 -7.65 10.74 25.95
CA GLU A 79 -6.27 11.23 25.83
C GLU A 79 -5.92 11.44 24.35
N ALA A 80 -6.41 10.60 23.44
CA ALA A 80 -6.28 10.80 22.00
C ALA A 80 -6.93 12.13 21.57
N THR A 81 -8.13 12.41 22.07
CA THR A 81 -8.87 13.67 21.80
C THR A 81 -8.10 14.88 22.30
N ARG A 82 -7.52 14.78 23.51
CA ARG A 82 -6.66 15.83 24.08
C ARG A 82 -5.45 16.12 23.19
N LEU A 83 -4.75 15.09 22.73
CA LEU A 83 -3.57 15.24 21.87
C LEU A 83 -3.90 15.71 20.46
N SER A 84 -5.00 15.23 19.88
CA SER A 84 -5.53 15.70 18.59
C SER A 84 -5.84 17.19 18.61
N GLY A 85 -6.45 17.70 19.68
CA GLY A 85 -6.71 19.13 19.87
C GLY A 85 -5.44 19.99 19.92
N ILE A 86 -4.28 19.41 20.27
CA ILE A 86 -3.00 20.13 20.20
C ILE A 86 -2.51 20.26 18.75
N LEU A 87 -2.73 19.23 17.93
CA LEU A 87 -2.33 19.21 16.52
C LEU A 87 -3.28 20.02 15.63
N ASP A 88 -4.53 20.26 16.05
CA ASP A 88 -5.64 20.74 15.21
C ASP A 88 -5.89 19.83 13.98
N ILE A 89 -5.69 18.52 14.15
CA ILE A 89 -5.89 17.50 13.11
C ILE A 89 -6.93 16.49 13.62
N PRO A 90 -8.01 16.21 12.88
CA PRO A 90 -9.05 15.29 13.32
C PRO A 90 -8.52 13.87 13.52
N ILE A 91 -9.11 13.14 14.47
CA ILE A 91 -8.83 11.72 14.68
C ILE A 91 -9.59 10.91 13.64
N ALA A 92 -8.91 9.96 13.01
CA ALA A 92 -9.54 8.98 12.15
C ALA A 92 -9.21 7.55 12.64
N GLU A 93 -10.09 6.61 12.33
CA GLU A 93 -9.78 5.19 12.54
C GLU A 93 -8.71 4.72 11.55
N ILE A 94 -7.85 3.80 12.01
CA ILE A 94 -6.73 3.27 11.24
C ILE A 94 -7.21 2.31 10.14
N SER A 95 -7.78 2.88 9.09
CA SER A 95 -8.15 2.22 7.83
C SER A 95 -7.61 3.05 6.66
N VAL A 96 -6.36 3.48 6.81
CA VAL A 96 -5.70 4.36 5.83
C VAL A 96 -5.14 3.52 4.72
N LYS A 97 -5.30 3.98 3.48
CA LYS A 97 -4.58 3.41 2.35
C LYS A 97 -3.33 4.24 2.13
N TYR A 98 -2.16 3.61 2.23
CA TYR A 98 -0.92 4.22 1.78
C TYR A 98 -0.45 3.49 0.54
N LEU A 99 -0.25 4.22 -0.56
CA LEU A 99 0.11 3.65 -1.86
C LEU A 99 -0.80 2.48 -2.27
N GLU A 100 -2.11 2.70 -2.03
CA GLU A 100 -3.18 1.76 -2.35
C GLU A 100 -3.18 0.45 -1.53
N ILE A 101 -2.32 0.35 -0.52
CA ILE A 101 -2.24 -0.76 0.42
C ILE A 101 -2.87 -0.33 1.74
N PRO A 102 -3.77 -1.14 2.33
CA PRO A 102 -4.33 -0.85 3.64
C PRO A 102 -3.22 -0.92 4.70
N LEU A 103 -2.97 0.21 5.37
CA LEU A 103 -2.18 0.26 6.58
C LEU A 103 -3.05 -0.21 7.73
N THR A 104 -2.75 -1.38 8.26
CA THR A 104 -3.50 -1.98 9.36
C THR A 104 -2.53 -2.49 10.42
N THR A 105 -2.86 -2.28 11.69
CA THR A 105 -2.06 -2.76 12.84
C THR A 105 -2.24 -4.26 13.11
N LYS A 106 -3.24 -4.87 12.47
CA LYS A 106 -3.59 -6.30 12.54
C LYS A 106 -3.13 -7.01 11.28
N GLN A 107 -3.03 -8.34 11.35
CA GLN A 107 -2.79 -9.17 10.18
C GLN A 107 -3.84 -8.90 9.10
N ILE A 108 -3.38 -8.77 7.86
CA ILE A 108 -4.22 -8.50 6.69
C ILE A 108 -5.17 -9.67 6.47
N LYS A 109 -6.47 -9.37 6.43
CA LYS A 109 -7.52 -10.34 6.14
C LYS A 109 -7.81 -10.39 4.65
N ALA A 110 -8.47 -11.46 4.21
CA ALA A 110 -8.92 -11.58 2.83
C ALA A 110 -9.82 -10.41 2.38
N ALA A 111 -10.58 -9.82 3.31
CA ALA A 111 -11.41 -8.64 3.04
C ALA A 111 -10.59 -7.41 2.61
N ASP A 112 -9.44 -7.20 3.23
CA ASP A 112 -8.55 -6.05 2.97
C ASP A 112 -7.88 -6.20 1.59
N CYS A 113 -7.62 -7.44 1.18
CA CYS A 113 -7.09 -7.78 -0.15
C CYS A 113 -8.12 -7.71 -1.27
N LYS A 114 -9.40 -7.40 -0.99
CA LYS A 114 -10.42 -7.28 -2.04
C LYS A 114 -10.05 -6.22 -3.07
N ILE A 115 -9.36 -5.15 -2.65
CA ILE A 115 -8.87 -4.10 -3.54
C ILE A 115 -7.93 -4.65 -4.61
N LEU A 116 -7.00 -5.55 -4.23
CA LEU A 116 -6.11 -6.23 -5.16
C LEU A 116 -6.89 -7.05 -6.18
N LEU A 117 -7.85 -7.85 -5.71
CA LEU A 117 -8.66 -8.70 -6.56
C LEU A 117 -9.47 -7.89 -7.57
N GLU A 118 -10.13 -6.81 -7.11
CA GLU A 118 -10.91 -5.94 -7.98
C GLU A 118 -10.04 -5.20 -9.00
N LYS A 119 -8.81 -4.79 -8.65
CA LYS A 119 -7.86 -4.23 -9.62
C LYS A 119 -7.49 -5.22 -10.72
N ILE A 120 -7.16 -6.46 -10.33
CA ILE A 120 -6.81 -7.50 -11.29
C ILE A 120 -8.00 -7.82 -12.19
N LYS A 121 -9.21 -7.96 -11.62
CA LYS A 121 -10.45 -8.14 -12.39
C LYS A 121 -10.74 -6.97 -13.32
N GLY A 122 -10.56 -5.74 -12.84
CA GLY A 122 -10.74 -4.52 -13.63
C GLY A 122 -9.83 -4.50 -14.85
N LYS A 123 -8.55 -4.88 -14.69
CA LYS A 123 -7.61 -5.01 -15.81
C LYS A 123 -8.04 -6.10 -16.80
N ILE A 124 -8.41 -7.29 -16.30
CA ILE A 124 -8.94 -8.38 -17.14
C ILE A 124 -10.14 -7.92 -17.97
N ASN A 125 -11.10 -7.25 -17.33
CA ASN A 125 -12.32 -6.78 -17.98
C ASN A 125 -12.06 -5.66 -18.98
N SER A 126 -11.09 -4.78 -18.70
CA SER A 126 -10.69 -3.69 -19.61
C SER A 126 -10.02 -4.20 -20.89
N TRP A 127 -9.32 -5.33 -20.81
CA TRP A 127 -8.71 -5.98 -21.95
C TRP A 127 -9.72 -6.88 -22.61
N GLY A 128 -10.60 -6.30 -23.44
CA GLY A 128 -11.67 -6.98 -24.15
C GLY A 128 -11.21 -8.35 -24.66
N SER A 129 -11.61 -9.42 -23.97
CA SER A 129 -11.03 -10.76 -24.12
C SER A 129 -11.26 -11.34 -25.52
N LYS A 130 -12.13 -10.73 -26.33
CA LYS A 130 -12.49 -11.17 -27.68
C LYS A 130 -11.45 -10.83 -28.76
N PHE A 131 -10.56 -9.86 -28.54
CA PHE A 131 -9.65 -9.36 -29.60
C PHE A 131 -8.17 -9.73 -29.41
N LEU A 132 -7.82 -10.39 -28.31
CA LEU A 132 -6.44 -10.71 -27.97
C LEU A 132 -6.12 -12.16 -28.25
N SER A 133 -5.03 -12.42 -28.96
CA SER A 133 -4.49 -13.78 -29.11
C SER A 133 -4.01 -14.33 -27.76
N PHE A 134 -3.94 -15.66 -27.65
CA PHE A 134 -3.43 -16.33 -26.46
C PHE A 134 -2.06 -15.80 -26.01
N ALA A 135 -1.12 -15.64 -26.97
CA ALA A 135 0.22 -15.13 -26.69
C ALA A 135 0.20 -13.70 -26.11
N ARG A 136 -0.63 -12.81 -26.67
CA ARG A 136 -0.76 -11.43 -26.15
C ARG A 136 -1.34 -11.40 -24.74
N ARG A 137 -2.30 -12.29 -24.43
CA ARG A 137 -2.85 -12.41 -23.08
C ARG A 137 -1.80 -12.89 -22.07
N LEU A 138 -0.95 -13.83 -22.46
CA LEU A 138 0.15 -14.29 -21.59
C LEU A 138 1.14 -13.16 -21.29
N VAL A 139 1.49 -12.36 -22.31
CA VAL A 139 2.34 -11.17 -22.14
C VAL A 139 1.69 -10.15 -21.19
N LEU A 140 0.37 -9.90 -21.29
CA LEU A 140 -0.34 -9.00 -20.38
C LEU A 140 -0.32 -9.50 -18.91
N ILE A 141 -0.45 -10.81 -18.70
CA ILE A 141 -0.30 -11.37 -17.36
C ILE A 141 1.09 -11.08 -16.82
N GLN A 142 2.14 -11.36 -17.59
CA GLN A 142 3.52 -11.18 -17.16
C GLN A 142 3.89 -9.71 -16.94
N ALA A 143 3.47 -8.82 -17.85
CA ALA A 143 3.85 -7.41 -17.83
C ALA A 143 3.08 -6.59 -16.78
N VAL A 144 1.80 -6.89 -16.57
CA VAL A 144 0.92 -6.03 -15.76
C VAL A 144 0.39 -6.75 -14.54
N MET A 145 -0.26 -7.90 -14.71
CA MET A 145 -0.95 -8.55 -13.58
C MET A 145 0.04 -9.10 -12.56
N PHE A 146 1.15 -9.69 -13.03
CA PHE A 146 2.22 -10.18 -12.18
C PHE A 146 2.92 -9.03 -11.45
N TYR A 147 3.10 -7.87 -12.10
CA TYR A 147 3.64 -6.69 -11.44
C TYR A 147 2.76 -6.23 -10.26
N ILE A 148 1.45 -6.09 -10.50
CA ILE A 148 0.48 -5.70 -9.45
C ILE A 148 0.50 -6.70 -8.28
N TYR A 149 0.50 -7.99 -8.60
CA TYR A 149 0.55 -9.05 -7.58
C TYR A 149 1.85 -9.02 -6.77
N ASN A 150 3.01 -8.89 -7.43
CA ASN A 150 4.29 -8.86 -6.73
C ASN A 150 4.46 -7.62 -5.85
N TYR A 151 3.96 -6.46 -6.29
CA TYR A 151 3.95 -5.26 -5.46
C TYR A 151 3.25 -5.49 -4.12
N TRP A 152 2.10 -6.18 -4.12
CA TRP A 152 1.42 -6.56 -2.89
C TRP A 152 2.22 -7.59 -2.07
N CYS A 153 2.77 -8.63 -2.71
CA CYS A 153 3.58 -9.64 -2.00
C CYS A 153 4.83 -9.08 -1.33
N GLN A 154 5.41 -7.99 -1.84
CA GLN A 154 6.58 -7.35 -1.24
C GLN A 154 6.26 -6.60 0.05
N VAL A 155 5.04 -6.05 0.15
CA VAL A 155 4.65 -5.18 1.26
C VAL A 155 3.81 -5.95 2.28
N VAL A 156 3.06 -6.97 1.86
CA VAL A 156 2.09 -7.66 2.71
C VAL A 156 2.14 -9.17 2.58
N PHE A 157 1.97 -9.86 3.71
CA PHE A 157 1.75 -11.31 3.72
C PHE A 157 0.32 -11.62 3.28
N LEU A 158 0.16 -12.11 2.05
CA LEU A 158 -1.14 -12.43 1.49
C LEU A 158 -1.71 -13.75 2.08
N PRO A 159 -2.98 -13.76 2.51
CA PRO A 159 -3.65 -15.00 2.89
C PRO A 159 -3.67 -16.02 1.74
N LYS A 160 -3.52 -17.32 2.06
CA LYS A 160 -3.53 -18.41 1.07
C LYS A 160 -4.77 -18.40 0.17
N GLN A 161 -5.92 -17.98 0.71
CA GLN A 161 -7.15 -17.84 -0.06
C GLN A 161 -7.00 -16.81 -1.20
N VAL A 162 -6.47 -15.62 -0.90
CA VAL A 162 -6.27 -14.54 -1.87
C VAL A 162 -5.31 -14.98 -2.97
N ILE A 163 -4.22 -15.68 -2.60
CA ILE A 163 -3.26 -16.21 -3.57
C ILE A 163 -3.95 -17.18 -4.53
N LYS A 164 -4.74 -18.13 -4.02
CA LYS A 164 -5.49 -19.08 -4.86
C LYS A 164 -6.48 -18.38 -5.80
N GLU A 165 -7.14 -17.32 -5.33
CA GLU A 165 -8.06 -16.53 -6.16
C GLU A 165 -7.31 -15.80 -7.28
N VAL A 166 -6.15 -15.20 -6.99
CA VAL A 166 -5.29 -14.57 -8.01
C VAL A 166 -4.78 -15.60 -9.03
N GLU A 167 -4.29 -16.76 -8.58
CA GLU A 167 -3.86 -17.85 -9.45
C GLU A 167 -5.01 -18.34 -10.36
N SER A 168 -6.23 -18.45 -9.83
CA SER A 168 -7.41 -18.81 -10.62
C SER A 168 -7.71 -17.78 -11.72
N MET A 169 -7.61 -16.49 -11.39
CA MET A 169 -7.77 -15.42 -12.38
C MET A 169 -6.70 -15.47 -13.47
N PHE A 170 -5.43 -15.65 -13.10
CA PHE A 170 -4.31 -15.78 -14.04
C PHE A 170 -4.46 -17.01 -14.93
N ASN A 171 -4.90 -18.13 -14.35
CA ASN A 171 -5.10 -19.35 -15.10
C ASN A 171 -6.27 -19.25 -16.07
N SER A 172 -7.36 -18.56 -15.72
CA SER A 172 -8.55 -18.46 -16.57
C SER A 172 -8.41 -17.45 -17.73
N PHE A 173 -7.66 -16.36 -17.54
CA PHE A 173 -7.60 -15.24 -18.50
C PHE A 173 -7.11 -15.62 -19.91
N PRO A 174 -6.04 -16.42 -20.10
CA PRO A 174 -5.56 -16.80 -21.43
C PRO A 174 -6.62 -17.57 -22.24
N TRP A 175 -7.48 -18.34 -21.57
CA TRP A 175 -8.46 -19.22 -22.21
C TRP A 175 -9.83 -18.56 -22.45
N LYS A 176 -10.16 -17.49 -21.72
CA LYS A 176 -11.48 -16.81 -21.69
C LYS A 176 -11.91 -16.04 -22.94
N GLY A 177 -11.35 -16.35 -24.10
CA GLY A 177 -11.69 -15.64 -25.34
C GLY A 177 -11.38 -16.46 -26.58
N VAL A 178 -11.49 -17.78 -26.45
CA VAL A 178 -11.48 -18.69 -27.61
C VAL A 178 -12.89 -19.18 -27.93
N ASP A 179 -13.84 -19.17 -26.99
CA ASP A 179 -15.28 -19.24 -27.27
C ASP A 179 -16.06 -18.88 -25.99
N SER A 180 -17.35 -18.62 -26.12
CA SER A 180 -18.23 -18.18 -25.02
C SER A 180 -18.76 -19.38 -24.21
N GLY A 181 -17.89 -20.30 -23.79
CA GLY A 181 -18.23 -21.54 -23.08
C GLY A 181 -17.57 -21.64 -21.69
N ARG A 182 -17.96 -22.64 -20.90
CA ARG A 182 -17.22 -23.00 -19.67
C ARG A 182 -15.84 -23.56 -20.06
N PHE A 183 -14.79 -22.75 -19.94
CA PHE A 183 -13.43 -23.17 -20.26
C PHE A 183 -12.68 -23.69 -19.04
N LEU A 184 -12.25 -24.95 -19.13
CA LEU A 184 -11.25 -25.52 -18.23
C LEU A 184 -9.86 -25.18 -18.76
N PRO A 185 -8.95 -24.65 -17.93
CA PRO A 185 -7.56 -24.43 -18.33
C PRO A 185 -6.91 -25.74 -18.81
N LYS A 186 -6.31 -25.74 -20.01
CA LYS A 186 -5.67 -26.95 -20.58
C LYS A 186 -4.32 -27.27 -19.94
N VAL A 187 -3.70 -26.30 -19.28
CA VAL A 187 -2.39 -26.43 -18.63
C VAL A 187 -2.49 -25.82 -17.25
N SER A 188 -1.86 -26.45 -16.26
CA SER A 188 -1.82 -25.90 -14.90
C SER A 188 -0.99 -24.62 -14.86
N TRP A 189 -1.39 -23.65 -14.03
CA TRP A 189 -0.64 -22.39 -13.89
C TRP A 189 0.82 -22.62 -13.49
N LYS A 190 1.07 -23.59 -12.59
CA LYS A 190 2.41 -23.97 -12.16
C LYS A 190 3.30 -24.45 -13.31
N GLN A 191 2.73 -25.13 -14.31
CA GLN A 191 3.46 -25.53 -15.50
C GLN A 191 3.68 -24.36 -16.47
N ALA A 192 2.70 -23.45 -16.57
CA ALA A 192 2.79 -22.27 -17.43
C ALA A 192 3.85 -21.26 -16.96
N THR A 193 4.15 -21.23 -15.65
CA THR A 193 5.18 -20.36 -15.06
C THR A 193 6.58 -20.96 -15.06
N LEU A 194 6.75 -22.23 -15.45
CA LEU A 194 8.08 -22.82 -15.58
C LEU A 194 8.87 -22.10 -16.68
N ARG A 195 10.15 -21.81 -16.40
CA ARG A 195 11.07 -21.24 -17.38
C ARG A 195 11.12 -22.19 -18.58
N ARG A 196 10.86 -21.66 -19.79
CA ARG A 196 10.90 -22.43 -21.04
C ARG A 196 12.29 -23.08 -21.12
N LYS A 197 12.39 -24.41 -20.99
CA LYS A 197 13.60 -25.11 -21.40
C LYS A 197 13.77 -24.80 -22.88
N ARG A 198 14.86 -24.14 -23.27
CA ARG A 198 15.22 -24.03 -24.69
C ARG A 198 15.25 -25.47 -25.20
N VAL A 199 14.37 -25.78 -26.14
CA VAL A 199 14.58 -26.94 -26.98
C VAL A 199 15.80 -26.57 -27.81
N GLU A 200 16.96 -27.09 -27.42
CA GLU A 200 18.12 -27.12 -28.28
C GLU A 200 17.70 -27.96 -29.49
N LEU A 201 17.41 -27.29 -30.60
CA LEU A 201 17.31 -27.91 -31.91
C LEU A 201 18.73 -28.31 -32.28
N ALA A 202 19.05 -29.59 -32.09
CA ALA A 202 20.15 -30.25 -32.76
C ALA A 202 19.75 -30.59 -34.20
#